data_AF-A0A1Q9NP16-F1
#
_entry.id   AF-A0A1Q9NP16-F1
#
_cell.length_a   1.000
_cell.length_b   1.000
_cell.length_c   1.000
_cell.angle_alpha   90.00
_cell.angle_beta   90.00
_cell.angle_gamma   90.00
#
_symmetry.space_group_name_H-M   'P 1'
#
loop_
_entity.id
_entity.type
_entity.pdbx_description
1 polymer ?
#
loop_
_entity_poly.entity_id
_entity_poly.type
_entity_poly.pdbx_seq_one_letter_code
_entity_poly.pdbx_strand_id
1 'polypeptide(L)'
;MEEGVFFSQLCKYTVRDVNNKKIGHVGDILLNKDDWSLNSFIIHGSFIEEKLEALKLKNDVDPIVPKEHIDNEITADKLILLTKPEHLLAKTFTGWQPEDKVYQFSKLRKIKVLDENNEDVGRVIDILFHSDGAKTLVISGSNLANLFDPFHIIHHNEILIPIKYITQITSEKIYLSVSQNDLVKQNLISLYKLINKDLRSLSKAYTDIASRYHYLVYETDLETIQLNLEKRQKKISISLKQLSIIEYDSTDDKQTKDFVTIFNDVAITSVDPYEEMTEIVIREHFSKASFIAYRYGKPAGYVILSFKEEQSIKTAAIAGIGILHTARGKGLSTAFMSHIVTWLKNKDDYDKLQADILASNRPSLGLFISLGFKKVDEFFLY
;
A
#
# COMPACT_ATOMS: atom_id res chain seq x y z
N MET A 1 -23.69 4.61 -12.00
CA MET A 1 -23.43 4.92 -10.58
C MET A 1 -23.20 6.40 -10.53
N GLU A 2 -23.85 7.08 -9.59
CA GLU A 2 -23.52 8.48 -9.32
C GLU A 2 -22.07 8.55 -8.82
N GLU A 3 -21.27 9.37 -9.48
CA GLU A 3 -19.82 9.47 -9.29
C GLU A 3 -19.55 10.17 -7.95
N GLY A 4 -19.36 9.38 -6.89
CA GLY A 4 -18.81 9.89 -5.65
C GLY A 4 -17.28 9.98 -5.71
N VAL A 5 -16.70 10.84 -4.87
CA VAL A 5 -15.24 11.00 -4.74
C VAL A 5 -14.83 10.66 -3.31
N PHE A 6 -13.86 9.77 -3.17
CA PHE A 6 -13.26 9.45 -1.87
C PHE A 6 -12.30 10.57 -1.45
N PHE A 7 -12.23 10.88 -0.15
CA PHE A 7 -11.28 11.85 0.36
C PHE A 7 -9.83 11.43 0.06
N SER A 8 -9.48 10.15 0.18
CA SER A 8 -8.16 9.66 -0.22
C SER A 8 -7.80 9.92 -1.69
N GLN A 9 -8.80 10.03 -2.57
CA GLN A 9 -8.60 10.44 -3.96
C GLN A 9 -8.33 11.94 -4.04
N LEU A 10 -9.08 12.77 -3.30
CA LEU A 10 -8.85 14.22 -3.22
C LEU A 10 -7.44 14.57 -2.71
N CYS A 11 -6.86 13.76 -1.81
CA CYS A 11 -5.49 13.95 -1.36
C CYS A 11 -4.44 13.90 -2.48
N LYS A 12 -4.78 13.32 -3.63
CA LYS A 12 -3.90 13.24 -4.81
C LYS A 12 -3.96 14.50 -5.67
N TYR A 13 -4.83 15.45 -5.34
CA TYR A 13 -5.11 16.62 -6.18
C TYR A 13 -4.11 17.72 -5.84
N THR A 14 -3.59 18.38 -6.88
CA THR A 14 -2.71 19.53 -6.69
C THR A 14 -3.55 20.79 -6.52
N VAL A 15 -3.25 21.56 -5.48
CA VAL A 15 -3.93 22.83 -5.19
C VAL A 15 -3.09 23.98 -5.73
N ARG A 16 -3.72 24.87 -6.49
CA ARG A 16 -3.10 26.06 -7.06
C ARG A 16 -3.92 27.31 -6.74
N ASP A 17 -3.23 28.42 -6.53
CA ASP A 17 -3.87 29.70 -6.29
C ASP A 17 -4.42 30.34 -7.57
N VAL A 18 -5.08 31.50 -7.44
CA VAL A 18 -5.63 32.28 -8.57
C VAL A 18 -4.58 32.72 -9.60
N ASN A 19 -3.29 32.75 -9.23
CA ASN A 19 -2.18 33.05 -10.14
C ASN A 19 -1.54 31.78 -10.73
N ASN A 20 -2.23 30.64 -10.62
CA ASN A 20 -1.74 29.32 -11.02
C ASN A 20 -0.46 28.88 -10.27
N LYS A 21 -0.12 29.52 -9.14
CA LYS A 21 1.01 29.12 -8.30
C LYS A 21 0.62 27.85 -7.56
N LYS A 22 1.45 26.81 -7.65
CA LYS A 22 1.26 25.60 -6.85
C LYS A 22 1.43 25.93 -5.37
N ILE A 23 0.41 25.61 -4.58
CA ILE A 23 0.43 25.73 -3.12
C ILE A 23 0.87 24.39 -2.52
N GLY A 24 0.23 23.30 -2.93
CA GLY A 24 0.44 22.00 -2.29
C GLY A 24 -0.54 20.94 -2.76
N HIS A 25 -0.96 20.08 -1.85
CA HIS A 25 -1.96 19.04 -2.05
C HIS A 25 -2.90 18.97 -0.85
N VAL A 26 -4.09 18.37 -1.01
CA VAL A 26 -5.03 18.23 0.11
C VAL A 26 -4.48 17.21 1.12
N GLY A 27 -4.13 17.67 2.32
CA GLY A 27 -3.62 16.82 3.39
C GLY A 27 -4.71 16.34 4.35
N ASP A 28 -5.66 17.23 4.67
CA ASP A 28 -6.76 16.97 5.60
C ASP A 28 -8.00 17.79 5.22
N ILE A 29 -9.14 17.48 5.83
CA ILE A 29 -10.40 18.22 5.68
C ILE A 29 -10.99 18.57 7.04
N LEU A 30 -11.64 19.73 7.07
CA LEU A 30 -12.53 20.16 8.14
C LEU A 30 -13.98 19.99 7.66
N LEU A 31 -14.79 19.32 8.46
CA LEU A 31 -16.21 19.03 8.18
C LEU A 31 -17.09 19.74 9.21
N ASN A 32 -18.15 20.42 8.78
CA ASN A 32 -19.10 21.02 9.71
C ASN A 32 -19.78 19.93 10.56
N LYS A 33 -19.87 20.12 11.88
CA LYS A 33 -20.42 19.10 12.78
C LYS A 33 -21.91 18.84 12.57
N ASP A 34 -22.65 19.86 12.14
CA ASP A 34 -24.11 19.79 12.01
C ASP A 34 -24.55 19.00 10.77
N ASP A 35 -23.86 19.13 9.64
CA ASP A 35 -24.31 18.58 8.34
C ASP A 35 -23.23 17.79 7.59
N TRP A 36 -22.02 17.68 8.14
CA TRP A 36 -20.87 17.02 7.55
C TRP A 36 -20.50 17.53 6.15
N SER A 37 -20.92 18.75 5.81
CA SER A 37 -20.45 19.43 4.61
C SER A 37 -18.99 19.83 4.78
N LEU A 38 -18.26 19.88 3.67
CA LEU A 38 -16.92 20.43 3.64
C LEU A 38 -16.95 21.86 4.21
N ASN A 39 -16.13 22.12 5.22
CA ASN A 39 -15.88 23.46 5.74
C ASN A 39 -14.65 24.04 5.06
N SER A 40 -13.51 23.33 5.18
CA SER A 40 -12.22 23.77 4.65
C SER A 40 -11.33 22.59 4.28
N PHE A 41 -10.38 22.79 3.37
CA PHE A 41 -9.22 21.93 3.19
C PHE A 41 -8.03 22.43 4.04
N ILE A 42 -7.19 21.50 4.49
CA ILE A 42 -5.84 21.79 4.98
C ILE A 42 -4.87 21.34 3.90
N ILE A 43 -4.03 22.26 3.43
CA ILE A 43 -3.14 22.05 2.30
C ILE A 43 -1.74 21.73 2.81
N HIS A 44 -1.28 20.51 2.55
CA HIS A 44 0.06 20.08 2.89
C HIS A 44 1.04 20.46 1.79
N GLY A 45 2.29 20.65 2.21
CA GLY A 45 3.40 21.05 1.38
C GLY A 45 3.86 19.99 0.39
N SER A 46 5.07 20.13 -0.13
CA SER A 46 5.72 19.03 -0.86
C SER A 46 6.17 17.92 0.08
N PHE A 47 6.36 16.69 -0.42
CA PHE A 47 6.91 15.59 0.40
C PHE A 47 8.23 15.93 1.13
N ILE A 48 9.07 16.79 0.54
CA ILE A 48 10.32 17.23 1.17
C ILE A 48 10.03 18.16 2.35
N GLU A 49 9.06 19.06 2.21
CA GLU A 49 8.62 20.01 3.24
C GLU A 49 8.03 19.29 4.44
N GLU A 50 7.11 18.35 4.22
CA GLU A 50 6.52 17.49 5.25
C GLU A 50 7.60 16.72 6.03
N LYS A 51 8.62 16.21 5.32
CA LYS A 51 9.76 15.53 5.97
C LYS A 51 10.61 16.48 6.82
N LEU A 52 10.81 17.72 6.38
CA LEU A 52 11.55 18.72 7.14
C LEU A 52 10.77 19.14 8.40
N GLU A 53 9.45 19.24 8.30
CA GLU A 53 8.54 19.55 9.41
C GLU A 53 8.49 18.40 10.42
N ALA A 54 8.40 17.15 9.96
CA ALA A 54 8.49 15.95 10.80
C ALA A 54 9.82 15.88 11.59
N LEU A 55 10.91 16.39 11.03
CA LEU A 55 12.22 16.50 11.68
C LEU A 55 12.37 17.76 12.54
N LYS A 56 11.34 18.61 12.65
CA LYS A 56 11.34 19.92 13.33
C LYS A 56 12.41 20.89 12.79
N LEU A 57 12.84 20.70 11.54
CA LEU A 57 13.77 21.58 10.84
C LEU A 57 13.06 22.76 10.19
N LYS A 58 11.74 22.68 10.08
CA LYS A 58 10.84 23.71 9.57
C LYS A 58 9.58 23.74 10.43
N ASN A 59 8.96 24.92 10.58
CA ASN A 59 7.69 25.06 11.28
C ASN A 59 6.56 24.49 10.43
N ASP A 60 5.74 23.64 11.04
CA ASP A 60 4.51 23.06 10.50
C ASP A 60 3.42 24.14 10.44
N VAL A 61 3.19 24.68 9.23
CA VAL A 61 2.30 25.82 8.95
C VAL A 61 1.61 25.58 7.61
N ASP A 62 0.45 24.95 7.67
CA ASP A 62 -0.37 24.60 6.51
C ASP A 62 -1.42 25.68 6.20
N PRO A 63 -1.63 26.05 4.93
CA PRO A 63 -2.77 26.85 4.53
C PRO A 63 -4.10 26.14 4.79
N ILE A 64 -5.05 26.87 5.38
CA ILE A 64 -6.44 26.48 5.51
C ILE A 64 -7.23 27.17 4.40
N VAL A 65 -7.93 26.38 3.59
CA VAL A 65 -8.71 26.84 2.44
C VAL A 65 -10.19 26.60 2.70
N PRO A 66 -10.95 27.62 3.10
CA PRO A 66 -12.41 27.55 3.19
C PRO A 66 -13.06 27.14 1.88
N LYS A 67 -14.20 26.43 1.94
CA LYS A 67 -14.89 25.93 0.75
C LYS A 67 -15.25 27.03 -0.25
N GLU A 68 -15.55 28.23 0.24
CA GLU A 68 -15.91 29.40 -0.58
C GLU A 68 -14.73 29.97 -1.38
N HIS A 69 -13.50 29.54 -1.08
CA HIS A 69 -12.32 29.91 -1.85
C HIS A 69 -11.95 28.87 -2.91
N ILE A 70 -12.68 27.76 -3.00
CA ILE A 70 -12.46 26.75 -4.04
C ILE A 70 -13.28 27.16 -5.26
N ASP A 71 -12.63 27.25 -6.42
CA ASP A 71 -13.34 27.43 -7.68
C ASP A 71 -14.18 26.17 -7.98
N ASN A 72 -15.37 26.34 -8.55
CA ASN A 72 -16.31 25.25 -8.77
C ASN A 72 -15.81 24.21 -9.80
N GLU A 73 -14.72 24.51 -10.49
CA GLU A 73 -14.07 23.61 -11.44
C GLU A 73 -12.98 22.77 -10.76
N ILE A 74 -13.35 21.58 -10.30
CA ILE A 74 -12.40 20.48 -10.16
C ILE A 74 -12.11 19.97 -11.57
N THR A 75 -10.90 20.21 -12.07
CA THR A 75 -10.56 19.82 -13.45
C THR A 75 -10.32 18.32 -13.57
N ALA A 76 -10.50 17.78 -14.78
CA ALA A 76 -10.18 16.38 -15.09
C ALA A 76 -8.72 16.00 -14.76
N ASP A 77 -7.83 16.99 -14.69
CA ASP A 77 -6.40 16.84 -14.36
C ASP A 77 -6.12 16.75 -12.85
N LYS A 78 -7.14 16.59 -12.01
CA LYS A 78 -7.01 16.52 -10.53
C LYS A 78 -6.40 17.80 -9.96
N LEU A 79 -6.88 18.94 -10.43
CA LEU A 79 -6.49 20.26 -9.93
C LEU A 79 -7.63 20.88 -9.15
N ILE A 80 -7.28 21.54 -8.05
CA ILE A 80 -8.17 22.41 -7.28
C ILE A 80 -7.62 23.83 -7.45
N LEU A 81 -8.42 24.70 -8.06
CA LEU A 81 -8.08 26.11 -8.25
C LEU A 81 -8.71 26.95 -7.12
N LEU A 82 -7.95 27.90 -6.59
CA LEU A 82 -8.44 28.82 -5.58
C LEU A 82 -8.80 30.18 -6.16
N THR A 83 -9.82 30.81 -5.60
CA THR A 83 -10.26 32.16 -5.97
C THR A 83 -9.43 33.27 -5.29
N LYS A 84 -8.47 32.90 -4.43
CA LYS A 84 -7.59 33.82 -3.70
C LYS A 84 -6.11 33.41 -3.78
N PRO A 85 -5.18 34.36 -3.70
CA PRO A 85 -3.75 34.07 -3.61
C PRO A 85 -3.39 33.46 -2.25
N GLU A 86 -2.36 32.62 -2.22
CA GLU A 86 -1.94 31.83 -1.04
C GLU A 86 -1.69 32.68 0.22
N HIS A 87 -1.07 33.84 0.07
CA HIS A 87 -0.70 34.70 1.20
C HIS A 87 -1.88 35.34 1.94
N LEU A 88 -3.10 35.24 1.38
CA LEU A 88 -4.34 35.70 2.01
C LEU A 88 -5.12 34.56 2.69
N LEU A 89 -4.60 33.33 2.65
CA LEU A 89 -5.21 32.20 3.33
C LEU A 89 -4.85 32.21 4.81
N ALA A 90 -5.79 31.75 5.65
CA ALA A 90 -5.50 31.39 7.02
C ALA A 90 -4.46 30.26 7.05
N LYS A 91 -3.71 30.14 8.13
CA LYS A 91 -2.68 29.10 8.29
C LYS A 91 -2.81 28.40 9.64
N THR A 92 -2.49 27.12 9.69
CA THR A 92 -2.28 26.39 10.95
C THR A 92 -1.02 26.90 11.63
N PHE A 93 -0.83 26.51 12.89
CA PHE A 93 0.37 26.79 13.66
C PHE A 93 0.52 25.72 14.74
N THR A 94 1.70 25.61 15.36
CA THR A 94 1.93 24.66 16.45
C THR A 94 0.91 24.84 17.58
N GLY A 95 0.12 23.79 17.84
CA GLY A 95 -0.94 23.82 18.86
C GLY A 95 -2.29 24.34 18.36
N TRP A 96 -2.40 24.67 17.07
CA TRP A 96 -3.67 25.01 16.44
C TRP A 96 -4.70 23.89 16.64
N GLN A 97 -5.93 24.29 16.96
CA GLN A 97 -7.08 23.41 17.02
C GLN A 97 -8.18 23.99 16.14
N PRO A 98 -8.93 23.14 15.42
CA PRO A 98 -10.12 23.58 14.72
C PRO A 98 -11.13 24.16 15.71
N GLU A 99 -11.99 25.07 15.23
CA GLU A 99 -13.11 25.57 16.02
C GLU A 99 -14.03 24.43 16.48
N ASP A 100 -14.73 24.63 17.59
CA ASP A 100 -15.64 23.64 18.18
C ASP A 100 -16.78 23.18 17.27
N LYS A 101 -16.97 23.84 16.12
CA LYS A 101 -18.03 23.57 15.14
C LYS A 101 -17.61 22.69 13.98
N VAL A 102 -16.34 22.25 13.92
CA VAL A 102 -15.87 21.37 12.84
C VAL A 102 -15.19 20.11 13.38
N TYR A 103 -15.29 19.03 12.62
CA TYR A 103 -14.48 17.83 12.78
C TYR A 103 -13.26 17.92 11.86
N GLN A 104 -12.09 17.59 12.40
CA GLN A 104 -10.90 17.35 11.59
C GLN A 104 -10.82 15.87 11.23
N PHE A 105 -10.75 15.54 9.95
CA PHE A 105 -10.89 14.15 9.51
C PHE A 105 -9.73 13.26 9.95
N SER A 106 -8.48 13.75 9.95
CA SER A 106 -7.35 13.01 10.52
C SER A 106 -7.54 12.61 12.00
N LYS A 107 -8.32 13.36 12.77
CA LYS A 107 -8.71 13.00 14.15
C LYS A 107 -9.84 11.97 14.16
N LEU A 108 -10.84 12.11 13.28
CA LEU A 108 -11.91 11.12 13.13
C LEU A 108 -11.38 9.73 12.78
N ARG A 109 -10.30 9.63 12.01
CA ARG A 109 -9.64 8.34 11.68
C ARG A 109 -9.05 7.63 12.91
N LYS A 110 -8.77 8.37 13.99
CA LYS A 110 -8.12 7.86 15.21
C LYS A 110 -9.10 7.47 16.31
N ILE A 111 -10.41 7.70 16.14
CA ILE A 111 -11.43 7.32 17.12
C ILE A 111 -12.08 5.99 16.72
N LYS A 112 -12.57 5.26 17.73
CA LYS A 112 -13.24 3.96 17.52
C LYS A 112 -14.67 4.17 17.07
N VAL A 113 -15.19 3.28 16.23
CA VAL A 113 -16.60 3.27 15.86
C VAL A 113 -17.30 2.11 16.54
N LEU A 114 -18.35 2.41 17.30
CA LEU A 114 -19.14 1.45 18.04
C LEU A 114 -20.55 1.35 17.46
N ASP A 115 -21.10 0.15 17.42
CA ASP A 115 -22.46 -0.10 16.98
C ASP A 115 -23.50 0.26 18.07
N GLU A 116 -24.78 -0.01 17.82
CA GLU A 116 -25.86 0.25 18.80
C GLU A 116 -25.75 -0.58 20.10
N ASN A 117 -25.01 -1.69 20.06
CA ASN A 117 -24.75 -2.57 21.21
C ASN A 117 -23.43 -2.22 21.93
N ASN A 118 -22.74 -1.15 21.50
CA ASN A 118 -21.40 -0.77 21.92
C ASN A 118 -20.29 -1.75 21.51
N GLU A 119 -20.52 -2.56 20.48
CA GLU A 119 -19.50 -3.46 19.91
C GLU A 119 -18.56 -2.69 18.97
N ASP A 120 -17.27 -3.03 18.99
CA ASP A 120 -16.24 -2.35 18.19
C ASP A 120 -16.32 -2.78 16.72
N VAL A 121 -16.77 -1.86 15.88
CA VAL A 121 -16.93 -2.04 14.44
C VAL A 121 -15.61 -1.79 13.70
N GLY A 122 -14.74 -0.91 14.22
CA GLY A 122 -13.49 -0.53 13.58
C GLY A 122 -13.20 0.96 13.65
N ARG A 123 -12.53 1.49 12.62
CA ARG A 123 -12.10 2.89 12.53
C ARG A 123 -12.41 3.46 11.15
N VAL A 124 -12.65 4.76 11.11
CA VAL A 124 -12.83 5.47 9.84
C VAL A 124 -11.52 5.48 9.08
N ILE A 125 -11.53 4.99 7.84
CA ILE A 125 -10.36 5.03 6.94
C ILE A 125 -10.52 6.06 5.83
N ASP A 126 -11.76 6.33 5.41
CA ASP A 126 -12.08 7.28 4.34
C ASP A 126 -13.50 7.86 4.49
N ILE A 127 -13.83 8.86 3.70
CA ILE A 127 -15.18 9.40 3.51
C ILE A 127 -15.45 9.53 2.01
N LEU A 128 -16.61 9.01 1.60
CA LEU A 128 -17.13 9.12 0.24
C LEU A 128 -18.12 10.28 0.18
N PHE A 129 -17.82 11.27 -0.66
CA PHE A 129 -18.72 12.36 -1.00
C PHE A 129 -19.50 11.99 -2.25
N HIS A 130 -20.82 11.83 -2.14
CA HIS A 130 -21.69 11.50 -3.26
C HIS A 130 -22.08 12.75 -4.03
N SER A 131 -22.41 12.60 -5.32
CA SER A 131 -22.81 13.73 -6.17
C SER A 131 -24.15 14.37 -5.77
N ASP A 132 -25.03 13.62 -5.09
CA ASP A 132 -26.27 14.12 -4.50
C ASP A 132 -26.06 14.90 -3.19
N GLY A 133 -24.80 15.03 -2.75
CA GLY A 133 -24.43 15.68 -1.50
C GLY A 133 -24.56 14.77 -0.28
N ALA A 134 -24.94 13.50 -0.42
CA ALA A 134 -24.85 12.53 0.65
C ALA A 134 -23.37 12.25 0.99
N LYS A 135 -23.14 11.72 2.19
CA LYS A 135 -21.81 11.30 2.64
C LYS A 135 -21.87 9.93 3.29
N THR A 136 -20.80 9.17 3.12
CA THR A 136 -20.67 7.83 3.66
C THR A 136 -19.27 7.67 4.24
N LEU A 137 -19.18 7.23 5.49
CA LEU A 137 -17.90 6.84 6.08
C LEU A 137 -17.50 5.46 5.56
N VAL A 138 -16.23 5.28 5.26
CA VAL A 138 -15.62 3.97 5.02
C VAL A 138 -14.95 3.53 6.30
N ILE A 139 -15.36 2.39 6.83
CA ILE A 139 -14.86 1.88 8.11
C ILE A 139 -14.15 0.57 7.86
N SER A 140 -12.97 0.41 8.45
CA SER A 140 -12.24 -0.85 8.45
C SER A 140 -11.81 -1.28 9.86
N GLY A 141 -11.71 -2.59 10.08
CA GLY A 141 -11.32 -3.15 11.37
C GLY A 141 -11.20 -4.67 11.35
N SER A 142 -10.34 -5.20 12.22
CA SER A 142 -10.10 -6.65 12.37
C SER A 142 -11.37 -7.43 12.74
N ASN A 143 -12.29 -6.81 13.48
CA ASN A 143 -13.54 -7.46 13.89
C ASN A 143 -14.51 -7.67 12.71
N LEU A 144 -14.40 -6.87 11.64
CA LEU A 144 -15.21 -7.06 10.43
C LEU A 144 -14.73 -8.26 9.62
N ALA A 145 -13.43 -8.54 9.61
CA ALA A 145 -12.87 -9.68 8.89
C ALA A 145 -13.54 -10.99 9.29
N ASN A 146 -13.72 -11.20 10.60
CA ASN A 146 -14.37 -12.39 11.15
C ASN A 146 -15.84 -12.52 10.72
N LEU A 147 -16.52 -11.42 10.40
CA LEU A 147 -17.93 -11.43 9.96
C LEU A 147 -18.09 -11.68 8.46
N PHE A 148 -17.10 -11.32 7.65
CA PHE A 148 -17.09 -11.55 6.20
C PHE A 148 -16.48 -12.90 5.80
N ASP A 149 -15.65 -13.50 6.67
CA ASP A 149 -14.99 -14.80 6.44
C ASP A 149 -15.94 -15.94 6.02
N PRO A 150 -17.15 -16.11 6.60
CA PRO A 150 -18.08 -17.17 6.19
C PRO A 150 -18.54 -17.08 4.73
N PHE A 151 -18.38 -15.92 4.09
CA PHE A 151 -18.77 -15.68 2.70
C PHE A 151 -17.58 -15.74 1.73
N HIS A 152 -16.36 -15.99 2.21
CA HIS A 152 -15.11 -15.90 1.44
C HIS A 152 -14.97 -14.56 0.68
N ILE A 153 -15.55 -13.48 1.21
CA ILE A 153 -15.36 -12.12 0.70
C ILE A 153 -14.14 -11.56 1.41
N ILE A 154 -12.96 -12.03 1.01
CA ILE A 154 -11.71 -11.89 1.79
C ILE A 154 -11.07 -10.50 1.64
N HIS A 155 -11.47 -9.71 0.65
CA HIS A 155 -10.55 -8.72 0.11
C HIS A 155 -10.74 -7.28 0.57
N HIS A 156 -11.88 -6.93 1.14
CA HIS A 156 -12.09 -5.59 1.70
C HIS A 156 -12.86 -5.70 3.01
N ASN A 157 -12.12 -5.68 4.13
CA ASN A 157 -12.68 -5.52 5.48
C ASN A 157 -13.18 -4.09 5.68
N GLU A 158 -13.95 -3.59 4.72
CA GLU A 158 -14.42 -2.23 4.61
C GLU A 158 -15.94 -2.25 4.52
N ILE A 159 -16.59 -1.44 5.35
CA ILE A 159 -18.02 -1.22 5.29
C ILE A 159 -18.33 0.24 5.01
N LEU A 160 -19.37 0.45 4.23
CA LEU A 160 -19.90 1.77 3.91
C LEU A 160 -21.01 2.11 4.89
N ILE A 161 -20.81 3.20 5.65
CA ILE A 161 -21.78 3.68 6.65
C ILE A 161 -22.29 5.06 6.25
N PRO A 162 -23.54 5.17 5.75
CA PRO A 162 -24.20 6.46 5.59
C PRO A 162 -24.19 7.28 6.89
N ILE A 163 -23.88 8.58 6.79
CA ILE A 163 -23.76 9.46 7.97
C ILE A 163 -25.03 9.50 8.83
N LYS A 164 -26.20 9.29 8.22
CA LYS A 164 -27.49 9.20 8.95
C LYS A 164 -27.52 8.12 10.04
N TYR A 165 -26.61 7.14 10.00
CA TYR A 165 -26.51 6.12 11.04
C TYR A 165 -25.70 6.56 12.25
N ILE A 166 -24.95 7.67 12.17
CA ILE A 166 -24.17 8.20 13.28
C ILE A 166 -25.09 8.95 14.23
N THR A 167 -25.13 8.51 15.49
CA THR A 167 -25.97 9.12 16.55
C THR A 167 -25.19 10.13 17.39
N GLN A 168 -23.90 9.86 17.63
CA GLN A 168 -23.07 10.70 18.48
C GLN A 168 -21.60 10.57 18.08
N ILE A 169 -20.85 11.67 18.20
CA ILE A 169 -19.39 11.69 18.15
C ILE A 169 -18.85 12.35 19.41
N THR A 170 -17.96 11.66 20.10
CA THR A 170 -17.17 12.20 21.22
C THR A 170 -15.70 12.34 20.80
N SER A 171 -14.85 12.82 21.71
CA SER A 171 -13.40 12.86 21.47
C SER A 171 -12.76 11.48 21.31
N GLU A 172 -13.46 10.41 21.70
CA GLU A 172 -12.90 9.05 21.74
C GLU A 172 -13.63 8.06 20.83
N LYS A 173 -14.92 8.29 20.55
CA LYS A 173 -15.82 7.31 19.95
C LYS A 173 -16.83 7.94 18.98
N ILE A 174 -17.17 7.18 17.95
CA ILE A 174 -18.34 7.40 17.07
C ILE A 174 -19.35 6.31 17.41
N TYR A 175 -20.60 6.69 17.66
CA TYR A 175 -21.69 5.77 17.97
C TYR A 175 -22.65 5.67 16.79
N LEU A 176 -23.09 4.45 16.49
CA LEU A 176 -24.05 4.15 15.43
C LEU A 176 -25.42 3.79 16.00
N SER A 177 -26.46 3.96 15.18
CA SER A 177 -27.86 3.58 15.45
C SER A 177 -28.23 2.19 14.95
N VAL A 178 -27.25 1.41 14.50
CA VAL A 178 -27.45 0.10 13.87
C VAL A 178 -26.40 -0.87 14.37
N SER A 179 -26.78 -2.14 14.51
CA SER A 179 -25.88 -3.21 14.90
C SER A 179 -24.85 -3.53 13.82
N GLN A 180 -23.72 -4.10 14.23
CA GLN A 180 -22.68 -4.59 13.33
C GLN A 180 -23.22 -5.62 12.34
N ASN A 181 -24.10 -6.53 12.79
CA ASN A 181 -24.72 -7.54 11.95
C ASN A 181 -25.63 -6.93 10.87
N ASP A 182 -26.41 -5.91 11.22
CA ASP A 182 -27.27 -5.22 10.24
C ASP A 182 -26.45 -4.42 9.24
N LEU A 183 -25.33 -3.82 9.66
CA LEU A 183 -24.39 -3.16 8.75
C LEU A 183 -23.82 -4.11 7.70
N VAL A 184 -23.35 -5.29 8.13
CA VAL A 184 -22.85 -6.33 7.23
C VAL A 184 -23.95 -6.76 6.25
N LYS A 185 -25.15 -7.04 6.75
CA LYS A 185 -26.29 -7.43 5.92
C LYS A 185 -26.66 -6.37 4.88
N GLN A 186 -26.69 -5.09 5.27
CA GLN A 186 -26.97 -3.98 4.36
C GLN A 186 -25.88 -3.78 3.30
N ASN A 187 -24.61 -3.95 3.67
CA ASN A 187 -23.48 -3.88 2.74
C ASN A 187 -23.52 -5.04 1.74
N LEU A 188 -23.81 -6.27 2.18
CA LEU A 188 -23.99 -7.43 1.30
C LEU A 188 -25.16 -7.25 0.33
N ILE A 189 -26.29 -6.70 0.80
CA ILE A 189 -27.43 -6.38 -0.07
C ILE A 189 -27.04 -5.33 -1.12
N SER A 190 -26.30 -4.31 -0.72
CA SER A 190 -25.84 -3.24 -1.62
C SER A 190 -24.87 -3.79 -2.67
N LEU A 191 -23.94 -4.66 -2.25
CA LEU A 191 -23.03 -5.37 -3.14
C LEU A 191 -23.78 -6.29 -4.09
N TYR A 192 -24.77 -7.05 -3.61
CA TYR A 192 -25.61 -7.92 -4.45
C TYR A 192 -26.42 -7.10 -5.47
N LYS A 193 -26.98 -5.95 -5.07
CA LYS A 193 -27.65 -5.03 -6.00
C LYS A 193 -26.67 -4.47 -7.03
N LEU A 194 -25.44 -4.16 -6.64
CA LEU A 194 -24.38 -3.70 -7.54
C LEU A 194 -24.04 -4.78 -8.58
N ILE A 195 -23.80 -6.00 -8.11
CA ILE A 195 -23.51 -7.17 -8.93
C ILE A 195 -24.64 -7.41 -9.95
N ASN A 196 -25.90 -7.36 -9.50
CA ASN A 196 -27.03 -7.62 -10.40
C ASN A 196 -27.39 -6.47 -11.33
N LYS A 197 -27.09 -5.22 -10.96
CA LYS A 197 -27.46 -4.06 -11.78
C LYS A 197 -26.57 -3.90 -13.01
N ASP A 198 -25.33 -4.42 -12.98
CA ASP A 198 -24.40 -4.19 -14.08
C ASP A 198 -23.20 -5.18 -14.12
N LEU A 199 -23.48 -6.47 -14.35
CA LEU A 199 -22.46 -7.52 -14.53
C LEU A 199 -21.36 -7.17 -15.57
N ARG A 200 -21.64 -6.27 -16.53
CA ARG A 200 -20.70 -5.88 -17.59
C ARG A 200 -19.73 -4.77 -17.18
N SER A 201 -20.18 -3.76 -16.42
CA SER A 201 -19.28 -2.70 -15.94
C SER A 201 -18.44 -3.15 -14.75
N LEU A 202 -18.99 -4.03 -13.89
CA LEU A 202 -18.22 -4.70 -12.84
C LEU A 202 -17.21 -5.67 -13.42
N SER A 203 -17.54 -6.44 -14.47
CA SER A 203 -16.54 -7.24 -15.19
C SER A 203 -15.37 -6.37 -15.61
N LYS A 204 -15.59 -5.16 -16.14
CA LYS A 204 -14.50 -4.28 -16.53
C LYS A 204 -13.71 -3.71 -15.34
N ALA A 205 -14.38 -3.26 -14.27
CA ALA A 205 -13.70 -2.73 -13.09
C ALA A 205 -12.96 -3.81 -12.27
N TYR A 206 -13.57 -4.99 -12.10
CA TYR A 206 -12.89 -6.16 -11.53
C TYR A 206 -11.78 -6.66 -12.45
N THR A 207 -11.95 -6.65 -13.78
CA THR A 207 -10.85 -6.99 -14.71
C THR A 207 -9.73 -5.95 -14.59
N ASP A 208 -10.03 -4.67 -14.41
CA ASP A 208 -9.04 -3.60 -14.23
C ASP A 208 -8.35 -3.62 -12.86
N ILE A 209 -8.98 -4.17 -11.81
CA ILE A 209 -8.37 -4.35 -10.48
C ILE A 209 -7.64 -5.69 -10.40
N ALA A 210 -8.29 -6.79 -10.81
CA ALA A 210 -7.67 -8.12 -10.87
C ALA A 210 -6.46 -8.12 -11.81
N SER A 211 -6.51 -7.42 -12.96
CA SER A 211 -5.33 -7.30 -13.83
C SER A 211 -4.16 -6.55 -13.20
N ARG A 212 -4.38 -5.74 -12.15
CA ARG A 212 -3.29 -5.06 -11.43
C ARG A 212 -2.47 -6.01 -10.56
N TYR A 213 -3.08 -7.10 -10.08
CA TYR A 213 -2.44 -8.11 -9.24
C TYR A 213 -2.51 -9.50 -9.87
N HIS A 214 -2.30 -9.55 -11.18
CA HIS A 214 -2.12 -10.78 -11.93
C HIS A 214 -0.69 -11.30 -11.73
N TYR A 215 -0.52 -12.40 -11.00
CA TYR A 215 0.76 -13.05 -10.78
C TYR A 215 0.92 -14.27 -11.69
N LEU A 216 2.12 -14.42 -12.23
CA LEU A 216 2.53 -15.55 -13.04
C LEU A 216 3.47 -16.41 -12.22
N VAL A 217 3.19 -17.70 -12.12
CA VAL A 217 4.04 -18.65 -11.42
C VAL A 217 5.03 -19.24 -12.41
N TYR A 218 6.31 -19.05 -12.12
CA TYR A 218 7.42 -19.53 -12.93
C TYR A 218 8.25 -20.53 -12.14
N GLU A 219 8.65 -21.63 -12.77
CA GLU A 219 9.42 -22.70 -12.14
C GLU A 219 10.59 -23.15 -13.03
N THR A 220 11.68 -23.61 -12.42
CA THR A 220 12.80 -24.31 -13.06
C THR A 220 13.39 -25.35 -12.12
N ASP A 221 13.99 -26.40 -12.68
CA ASP A 221 14.87 -27.29 -11.93
C ASP A 221 16.23 -26.61 -11.63
N LEU A 222 16.90 -27.06 -10.56
CA LEU A 222 18.17 -26.49 -10.10
C LEU A 222 19.35 -26.73 -11.07
N GLU A 223 19.28 -27.71 -11.97
CA GLU A 223 20.33 -27.98 -12.95
C GLU A 223 20.28 -26.99 -14.11
N THR A 224 19.09 -26.75 -14.65
CA THR A 224 18.81 -25.80 -15.73
C THR A 224 19.25 -24.39 -15.34
N ILE A 225 18.88 -23.93 -14.14
CA ILE A 225 19.28 -22.60 -13.67
C ILE A 225 20.80 -22.49 -13.48
N GLN A 226 21.44 -23.53 -12.92
CA GLN A 226 22.90 -23.55 -12.75
C GLN A 226 23.62 -23.41 -14.09
N LEU A 227 23.20 -24.18 -15.10
CA LEU A 227 23.78 -24.12 -16.45
C LEU A 227 23.64 -22.72 -17.08
N ASN A 228 22.49 -22.07 -16.88
CA ASN A 228 22.26 -20.72 -17.40
C ASN A 228 23.02 -19.64 -16.62
N LEU A 229 23.22 -19.85 -15.31
CA LEU A 229 24.05 -18.97 -14.47
C LEU A 229 25.52 -19.03 -14.86
N GLU A 230 26.07 -20.21 -15.14
CA GLU A 230 27.46 -20.38 -15.57
C GLU A 230 27.76 -19.64 -16.89
N LYS A 231 26.80 -19.66 -17.83
CA LYS A 231 26.88 -18.88 -19.08
C LYS A 231 26.94 -17.36 -18.81
N ARG A 232 26.30 -16.90 -17.74
CA ARG A 232 26.22 -15.48 -17.35
C ARG A 232 27.39 -15.01 -16.50
N GLN A 233 27.87 -15.84 -15.58
CA GLN A 233 28.96 -15.48 -14.66
C GLN A 233 30.23 -15.06 -15.39
N LYS A 234 30.52 -15.65 -16.57
CA LYS A 234 31.64 -15.23 -17.44
C LYS A 234 31.61 -13.74 -17.80
N LYS A 235 30.43 -13.09 -17.77
CA LYS A 235 30.25 -11.66 -18.08
C LYS A 235 30.28 -10.73 -16.86
N ILE A 236 30.18 -11.25 -15.64
CA ILE A 236 29.87 -10.45 -14.43
C ILE A 236 31.09 -10.34 -13.47
N SER A 237 32.14 -11.16 -13.65
CA SER A 237 33.26 -11.32 -12.72
C SER A 237 33.99 -10.03 -12.28
N ILE A 238 33.93 -8.96 -13.06
CA ILE A 238 34.57 -7.67 -12.73
C ILE A 238 33.74 -6.84 -11.73
N SER A 239 32.41 -6.99 -11.73
CA SER A 239 31.48 -6.21 -10.88
C SER A 239 31.39 -6.72 -9.43
N LEU A 240 31.74 -7.99 -9.19
CA LEU A 240 31.39 -8.70 -7.95
C LEU A 240 32.47 -8.69 -6.87
N LYS A 241 33.68 -8.17 -7.12
CA LYS A 241 34.79 -8.22 -6.16
C LYS A 241 34.49 -7.57 -4.80
N GLN A 242 33.45 -6.75 -4.72
CA GLN A 242 33.02 -6.01 -3.51
C GLN A 242 31.58 -6.35 -3.10
N LEU A 243 31.05 -7.46 -3.61
CA LEU A 243 29.75 -7.99 -3.23
C LEU A 243 29.95 -9.07 -2.17
N SER A 244 29.22 -8.97 -1.06
CA SER A 244 28.98 -10.08 -0.16
C SER A 244 27.48 -10.36 -0.09
N ILE A 245 27.11 -11.63 -0.03
CA ILE A 245 25.74 -12.07 0.21
C ILE A 245 25.81 -12.91 1.48
N ILE A 246 25.02 -12.56 2.47
CA ILE A 246 24.98 -13.25 3.76
C ILE A 246 23.56 -13.76 4.03
N GLU A 247 23.47 -14.89 4.73
CA GLU A 247 22.22 -15.42 5.29
C GLU A 247 21.75 -14.46 6.40
N TYR A 248 20.47 -14.11 6.39
CA TYR A 248 19.87 -13.21 7.36
C TYR A 248 19.72 -13.87 8.74
N ASP A 249 20.25 -13.22 9.77
CA ASP A 249 20.09 -13.62 11.16
C ASP A 249 19.14 -12.66 11.89
N SER A 250 17.97 -13.16 12.29
CA SER A 250 16.96 -12.39 13.02
C SER A 250 17.37 -12.00 14.44
N THR A 251 18.50 -12.53 14.95
CA THR A 251 19.09 -12.12 16.22
C THR A 251 20.12 -10.98 16.07
N ASP A 252 20.54 -10.67 14.85
CA ASP A 252 21.45 -9.57 14.54
C ASP A 252 20.66 -8.27 14.27
N ASP A 253 20.74 -7.34 15.22
CA ASP A 253 20.08 -6.04 15.15
C ASP A 253 20.50 -5.21 13.93
N LYS A 254 21.77 -5.30 13.53
CA LYS A 254 22.26 -4.56 12.37
C LYS A 254 21.67 -5.14 11.09
N GLN A 255 21.68 -6.46 10.95
CA GLN A 255 21.08 -7.11 9.78
C GLN A 255 19.58 -6.84 9.68
N THR A 256 18.86 -6.88 10.80
CA THR A 256 17.41 -6.57 10.82
C THR A 256 17.16 -5.15 10.31
N LYS A 257 17.92 -4.16 10.80
CA LYS A 257 17.79 -2.75 10.37
C LYS A 257 18.17 -2.57 8.91
N ASP A 258 19.24 -3.23 8.46
CA ASP A 258 19.64 -3.22 7.05
C ASP A 258 18.55 -3.84 6.17
N PHE A 259 17.91 -4.93 6.62
CA PHE A 259 16.82 -5.62 5.92
C PHE A 259 15.57 -4.73 5.81
N VAL A 260 15.11 -4.14 6.92
CA VAL A 260 13.97 -3.21 6.93
C VAL A 260 14.21 -2.06 5.96
N THR A 261 15.40 -1.45 6.04
CA THR A 261 15.76 -0.30 5.20
C THR A 261 15.73 -0.70 3.72
N ILE A 262 16.40 -1.80 3.36
CA ILE A 262 16.50 -2.22 1.96
C ILE A 262 15.15 -2.71 1.41
N PHE A 263 14.33 -3.35 2.23
CA PHE A 263 13.01 -3.81 1.84
C PHE A 263 12.11 -2.63 1.49
N ASN A 264 11.96 -1.70 2.43
CA ASN A 264 11.09 -0.53 2.29
C ASN A 264 11.56 0.37 1.13
N ASP A 265 12.86 0.61 1.01
CA ASP A 265 13.42 1.42 -0.10
C ASP A 265 13.14 0.80 -1.47
N VAL A 266 13.26 -0.52 -1.60
CA VAL A 266 12.95 -1.21 -2.86
C VAL A 266 11.45 -1.16 -3.13
N ALA A 267 10.63 -1.46 -2.13
CA ALA A 267 9.20 -1.65 -2.29
C ALA A 267 8.47 -0.34 -2.62
N ILE A 268 8.92 0.81 -2.09
CA ILE A 268 8.43 2.15 -2.49
C ILE A 268 8.54 2.38 -4.01
N THR A 269 9.54 1.75 -4.65
CA THR A 269 9.77 1.88 -6.10
C THR A 269 9.29 0.67 -6.91
N SER A 270 8.66 -0.30 -6.26
CA SER A 270 8.10 -1.48 -6.92
C SER A 270 6.72 -1.19 -7.50
N VAL A 271 6.34 -2.00 -8.48
CA VAL A 271 4.96 -2.07 -8.99
C VAL A 271 4.07 -2.99 -8.15
N ASP A 272 4.71 -3.83 -7.32
CA ASP A 272 4.02 -4.71 -6.38
C ASP A 272 3.34 -3.91 -5.26
N PRO A 273 2.21 -4.39 -4.72
CA PRO A 273 1.60 -3.77 -3.55
C PRO A 273 2.59 -3.74 -2.40
N TYR A 274 2.65 -2.61 -1.70
CA TYR A 274 3.63 -2.37 -0.64
C TYR A 274 2.93 -2.09 0.68
N GLU A 275 3.35 -2.85 1.69
CA GLU A 275 3.13 -2.53 3.10
C GLU A 275 4.49 -2.28 3.75
N GLU A 276 4.59 -1.22 4.54
CA GLU A 276 5.82 -0.86 5.23
C GLU A 276 6.18 -1.94 6.26
N MET A 277 7.38 -2.51 6.10
CA MET A 277 7.87 -3.52 7.04
C MET A 277 8.53 -2.85 8.24
N THR A 278 8.21 -3.34 9.43
CA THR A 278 8.87 -2.94 10.68
C THR A 278 9.91 -3.98 11.10
N GLU A 279 10.81 -3.63 12.03
CA GLU A 279 11.78 -4.58 12.58
C GLU A 279 11.09 -5.81 13.21
N ILE A 280 9.92 -5.62 13.83
CA ILE A 280 9.14 -6.71 14.45
C ILE A 280 8.66 -7.68 13.37
N VAL A 281 8.01 -7.16 12.31
CA VAL A 281 7.51 -7.99 11.21
C VAL A 281 8.67 -8.72 10.52
N ILE A 282 9.79 -8.04 10.27
CA ILE A 282 10.97 -8.66 9.65
C ILE A 282 11.51 -9.84 10.50
N ARG A 283 11.54 -9.71 11.84
CA ARG A 283 12.02 -10.79 12.71
C ARG A 283 11.05 -11.95 12.83
N GLU A 284 9.75 -11.68 12.84
CA GLU A 284 8.72 -12.69 13.03
C GLU A 284 8.43 -13.51 11.77
N HIS A 285 8.48 -12.87 10.58
CA HIS A 285 7.96 -13.47 9.35
C HIS A 285 9.03 -13.99 8.40
N PHE A 286 10.27 -13.51 8.52
CA PHE A 286 11.32 -13.86 7.56
C PHE A 286 12.20 -14.97 8.11
N SER A 287 12.29 -16.03 7.32
CA SER A 287 13.01 -17.23 7.67
C SER A 287 14.52 -17.01 7.60
N LYS A 288 15.26 -17.92 8.24
CA LYS A 288 16.72 -18.06 8.07
C LYS A 288 17.14 -18.28 6.62
N ALA A 289 16.22 -18.57 5.69
CA ALA A 289 16.55 -18.69 4.27
C ALA A 289 16.39 -17.38 3.47
N SER A 290 16.40 -16.25 4.16
CA SER A 290 16.48 -14.93 3.53
C SER A 290 17.94 -14.49 3.46
N PHE A 291 18.30 -13.68 2.46
CA PHE A 291 19.68 -13.22 2.29
C PHE A 291 19.73 -11.72 2.03
N ILE A 292 20.78 -11.08 2.53
CA ILE A 292 21.08 -9.66 2.29
C ILE A 292 22.34 -9.57 1.44
N ALA A 293 22.29 -8.77 0.36
CA ALA A 293 23.46 -8.41 -0.42
C ALA A 293 24.04 -7.08 0.07
N TYR A 294 25.33 -7.06 0.36
CA TYR A 294 26.09 -5.86 0.66
C TYR A 294 27.05 -5.52 -0.48
N ARG A 295 27.12 -4.24 -0.81
CA ARG A 295 28.10 -3.71 -1.75
C ARG A 295 28.85 -2.55 -1.12
N TYR A 296 30.18 -2.64 -1.06
CA TYR A 296 31.00 -1.68 -0.30
C TYR A 296 30.56 -1.55 1.17
N GLY A 297 30.11 -2.65 1.77
CA GLY A 297 29.64 -2.69 3.17
C GLY A 297 28.25 -2.07 3.40
N LYS A 298 27.53 -1.64 2.35
CA LYS A 298 26.16 -1.11 2.44
C LYS A 298 25.14 -2.09 1.86
N PRO A 299 23.93 -2.23 2.46
CA PRO A 299 22.90 -3.10 1.90
C PRO A 299 22.50 -2.61 0.50
N ALA A 300 22.36 -3.53 -0.43
CA ALA A 300 22.16 -3.27 -1.86
C ALA A 300 21.00 -4.08 -2.47
N GLY A 301 20.55 -5.12 -1.77
CA GLY A 301 19.37 -5.88 -2.11
C GLY A 301 19.10 -6.98 -1.09
N TYR A 302 17.97 -7.65 -1.26
CA TYR A 302 17.55 -8.80 -0.47
C TYR A 302 16.91 -9.87 -1.35
N VAL A 303 16.83 -11.08 -0.83
CA VAL A 303 15.97 -12.13 -1.34
C VAL A 303 15.38 -12.93 -0.18
N ILE A 304 14.13 -13.34 -0.32
CA ILE A 304 13.36 -14.08 0.68
C ILE A 304 12.97 -15.42 0.04
N LEU A 305 13.26 -16.50 0.73
CA LEU A 305 12.83 -17.84 0.34
C LEU A 305 11.75 -18.36 1.29
N SER A 306 10.74 -18.99 0.69
CA SER A 306 9.81 -19.89 1.37
C SER A 306 10.00 -21.31 0.82
N PHE A 307 9.51 -22.30 1.56
CA PHE A 307 9.69 -23.71 1.22
C PHE A 307 8.37 -24.43 1.24
N LYS A 308 8.19 -25.33 0.27
CA LYS A 308 7.02 -26.18 0.13
C LYS A 308 7.46 -27.60 -0.19
N GLU A 309 6.83 -28.57 0.43
CA GLU A 309 7.03 -29.99 0.13
C GLU A 309 5.69 -30.61 -0.27
N GLU A 310 5.61 -31.12 -1.49
CA GLU A 310 4.42 -31.80 -2.01
C GLU A 310 4.83 -33.11 -2.67
N GLN A 311 4.24 -34.22 -2.24
CA GLN A 311 4.45 -35.54 -2.85
C GLN A 311 5.95 -35.90 -3.02
N SER A 312 6.75 -35.61 -1.98
CA SER A 312 8.21 -35.80 -1.96
C SER A 312 9.04 -34.90 -2.89
N ILE A 313 8.41 -33.94 -3.56
CA ILE A 313 9.11 -32.88 -4.30
C ILE A 313 9.25 -31.67 -3.37
N LYS A 314 10.49 -31.24 -3.17
CA LYS A 314 10.77 -30.05 -2.36
C LYS A 314 11.08 -28.88 -3.26
N THR A 315 10.26 -27.85 -3.14
CA THR A 315 10.34 -26.63 -3.94
C THR A 315 10.69 -25.46 -3.03
N ALA A 316 11.76 -24.75 -3.37
CA ALA A 316 12.02 -23.44 -2.81
C ALA A 316 11.28 -22.41 -3.67
N ALA A 317 10.59 -21.46 -3.04
CA ALA A 317 9.92 -20.36 -3.71
C ALA A 317 10.57 -19.03 -3.33
N ILE A 318 10.84 -18.19 -4.32
CA ILE A 318 11.31 -16.82 -4.11
C ILE A 318 10.08 -15.96 -3.81
N ALA A 319 9.81 -15.76 -2.52
CA ALA A 319 8.71 -14.92 -2.05
C ALA A 319 8.96 -13.42 -2.28
N GLY A 320 10.22 -13.02 -2.44
CA GLY A 320 10.56 -11.65 -2.82
C GLY A 320 12.02 -11.51 -3.16
N ILE A 321 12.34 -10.73 -4.20
CA ILE A 321 13.71 -10.34 -4.55
C ILE A 321 13.74 -8.87 -4.90
N GLY A 322 14.54 -8.11 -4.16
CA GLY A 322 14.57 -6.66 -4.26
C GLY A 322 15.99 -6.10 -4.39
N ILE A 323 16.22 -5.25 -5.40
CA ILE A 323 17.51 -4.58 -5.61
C ILE A 323 17.31 -3.07 -5.64
N LEU A 324 18.12 -2.32 -4.89
CA LEU A 324 18.09 -0.85 -4.95
C LEU A 324 18.29 -0.37 -6.36
N HIS A 325 17.57 0.69 -6.73
CA HIS A 325 17.67 1.29 -8.06
C HIS A 325 19.13 1.59 -8.46
N THR A 326 19.93 2.10 -7.53
CA THR A 326 21.36 2.42 -7.73
C THR A 326 22.27 1.19 -7.92
N ALA A 327 21.79 -0.01 -7.58
CA ALA A 327 22.49 -1.28 -7.71
C ALA A 327 21.96 -2.18 -8.85
N ARG A 328 20.85 -1.82 -9.50
CA ARG A 328 20.27 -2.55 -10.64
C ARG A 328 21.21 -2.53 -11.85
N GLY A 329 21.10 -3.56 -12.70
CA GLY A 329 21.91 -3.71 -13.92
C GLY A 329 23.37 -4.09 -13.69
N LYS A 330 23.79 -4.31 -12.44
CA LYS A 330 25.20 -4.59 -12.08
C LYS A 330 25.48 -6.06 -11.74
N GLY A 331 24.55 -6.95 -12.12
CA GLY A 331 24.66 -8.39 -11.91
C GLY A 331 24.23 -8.89 -10.53
N LEU A 332 23.69 -8.03 -9.66
CA LEU A 332 23.30 -8.40 -8.29
C LEU A 332 22.24 -9.52 -8.25
N SER A 333 21.20 -9.43 -9.08
CA SER A 333 20.18 -10.48 -9.14
C SER A 333 20.76 -11.82 -9.61
N THR A 334 21.72 -11.81 -10.54
CA THR A 334 22.41 -13.03 -10.98
C THR A 334 23.29 -13.60 -9.87
N ALA A 335 23.92 -12.74 -9.07
CA ALA A 335 24.69 -13.17 -7.90
C ALA A 335 23.79 -13.79 -6.82
N PHE A 336 22.62 -13.20 -6.54
CA PHE A 336 21.62 -13.82 -5.67
C PHE A 336 21.20 -15.19 -6.16
N MET A 337 20.82 -15.32 -7.43
CA MET A 337 20.39 -16.60 -7.99
C MET A 337 21.49 -17.66 -7.90
N SER A 338 22.74 -17.28 -8.18
CA SER A 338 23.87 -18.18 -7.99
C SER A 338 24.10 -18.58 -6.53
N HIS A 339 23.93 -17.65 -5.59
CA HIS A 339 24.06 -17.96 -4.17
C HIS A 339 22.95 -18.91 -3.70
N ILE A 340 21.70 -18.63 -4.08
CA ILE A 340 20.52 -19.44 -3.75
C ILE A 340 20.67 -20.87 -4.28
N VAL A 341 21.03 -21.04 -5.56
CA VAL A 341 21.17 -22.38 -6.16
C VAL A 341 22.26 -23.19 -5.46
N THR A 342 23.41 -22.57 -5.18
CA THR A 342 24.48 -23.24 -4.42
C THR A 342 24.03 -23.58 -3.00
N TRP A 343 23.35 -22.66 -2.32
CA TRP A 343 22.85 -22.88 -0.96
C TRP A 343 21.82 -24.01 -0.92
N LEU A 344 20.87 -24.04 -1.85
CA LEU A 344 19.83 -25.07 -1.95
C LEU A 344 20.44 -26.46 -2.23
N LYS A 345 21.41 -26.54 -3.15
CA LYS A 345 22.13 -27.80 -3.43
C LYS A 345 22.88 -28.32 -2.21
N ASN A 346 23.49 -27.44 -1.42
CA ASN A 346 24.23 -27.84 -0.22
C ASN A 346 23.32 -28.22 0.96
N LYS A 347 22.03 -27.84 0.90
CA LYS A 347 21.04 -28.24 1.91
C LYS A 347 20.43 -29.61 1.62
N ASP A 348 20.95 -30.31 0.60
CA ASP A 348 20.61 -31.68 0.16
C ASP A 348 19.12 -31.97 0.33
N ASP A 349 18.27 -31.48 -0.60
CA ASP A 349 16.89 -31.97 -0.74
C ASP A 349 15.99 -31.18 -1.71
N TYR A 350 16.42 -30.08 -2.35
CA TYR A 350 15.52 -29.28 -3.22
C TYR A 350 15.69 -29.61 -4.71
N ASP A 351 14.57 -29.89 -5.39
CA ASP A 351 14.55 -30.22 -6.82
C ASP A 351 14.35 -28.98 -7.70
N LYS A 352 13.56 -28.03 -7.18
CA LYS A 352 12.97 -26.94 -7.95
C LYS A 352 13.08 -25.60 -7.26
N LEU A 353 13.10 -24.56 -8.08
CA LEU A 353 12.99 -23.16 -7.69
C LEU A 353 11.79 -22.53 -8.40
N GLN A 354 10.88 -21.96 -7.62
CA GLN A 354 9.70 -21.24 -8.08
C GLN A 354 9.83 -19.75 -7.80
N ALA A 355 9.17 -18.91 -8.59
CA ALA A 355 8.94 -17.51 -8.30
C ALA A 355 7.55 -17.07 -8.77
N ASP A 356 6.89 -16.27 -7.95
CA ASP A 356 5.63 -15.64 -8.29
C ASP A 356 5.93 -14.21 -8.75
N ILE A 357 5.57 -13.88 -9.99
CA ILE A 357 6.00 -12.64 -10.63
C ILE A 357 4.78 -11.89 -11.11
N LEU A 358 4.62 -10.63 -10.68
CA LEU A 358 3.57 -9.77 -11.20
C LEU A 358 3.70 -9.63 -12.72
N ALA A 359 2.63 -9.89 -13.47
CA ALA A 359 2.62 -9.96 -14.93
C ALA A 359 3.09 -8.64 -15.59
N SER A 360 2.87 -7.51 -14.90
CA SER A 360 3.32 -6.18 -15.33
C SER A 360 4.81 -5.92 -15.06
N ASN A 361 5.47 -6.69 -14.19
CA ASN A 361 6.88 -6.54 -13.81
C ASN A 361 7.81 -7.16 -14.87
N ARG A 362 7.87 -6.53 -16.05
CA ARG A 362 8.69 -6.97 -17.20
C ARG A 362 10.17 -7.20 -16.88
N PRO A 363 10.85 -6.36 -16.06
CA PRO A 363 12.24 -6.62 -15.68
C PRO A 363 12.43 -7.96 -14.94
N SER A 364 11.56 -8.28 -13.98
CA SER A 364 11.60 -9.55 -13.26
C SER A 364 11.32 -10.71 -14.21
N LEU A 365 10.25 -10.64 -15.03
CA LEU A 365 9.95 -11.68 -16.01
C LEU A 365 11.13 -11.96 -16.95
N GLY A 366 11.78 -10.90 -17.46
CA GLY A 366 12.97 -11.02 -18.29
C GLY A 366 14.12 -11.73 -17.59
N LEU A 367 14.37 -11.41 -16.32
CA LEU A 367 15.38 -12.10 -15.50
C LEU A 367 15.07 -13.60 -15.39
N PHE A 368 13.88 -13.97 -14.93
CA PHE A 368 13.52 -15.37 -14.66
C PHE A 368 13.50 -16.21 -15.93
N ILE A 369 12.85 -15.75 -17.00
CA ILE A 369 12.84 -16.45 -18.30
C ILE A 369 14.26 -16.68 -18.79
N SER A 370 15.12 -15.68 -18.68
CA SER A 370 16.50 -15.76 -19.14
C SER A 370 17.41 -16.67 -18.30
N LEU A 371 16.93 -17.11 -17.13
CA LEU A 371 17.57 -18.12 -16.28
C LEU A 371 17.02 -19.52 -16.51
N GLY A 372 16.02 -19.67 -17.39
CA GLY A 372 15.44 -20.97 -17.76
C GLY A 372 14.10 -21.27 -17.11
N PHE A 373 13.53 -20.34 -16.33
CA PHE A 373 12.21 -20.52 -15.74
C PHE A 373 11.13 -20.59 -16.82
N LYS A 374 10.14 -21.44 -16.59
CA LYS A 374 8.96 -21.63 -17.44
C LYS A 374 7.70 -21.32 -16.64
N LYS A 375 6.72 -20.68 -17.29
CA LYS A 375 5.41 -20.44 -16.67
C LYS A 375 4.73 -21.79 -16.45
N VAL A 376 4.27 -22.05 -15.22
CA VAL A 376 3.55 -23.27 -14.84
C VAL A 376 2.13 -22.98 -14.38
N ASP A 377 1.86 -21.79 -13.86
CA ASP A 377 0.55 -21.38 -13.36
C ASP A 377 0.36 -19.85 -13.41
N GLU A 378 -0.83 -19.38 -13.07
CA GLU A 378 -1.13 -17.99 -12.79
C GLU A 378 -2.25 -17.84 -11.79
N PHE A 379 -2.21 -16.79 -10.99
CA PHE A 379 -3.28 -16.46 -10.06
C PHE A 379 -3.48 -14.95 -9.99
N PHE A 380 -4.63 -14.56 -9.44
CA PHE A 380 -4.98 -13.18 -9.19
C PHE A 380 -5.06 -13.00 -7.68
N LEU A 381 -4.34 -12.03 -7.13
CA LEU A 381 -4.63 -11.58 -5.76
C LEU A 381 -5.82 -10.65 -5.85
N TYR A 382 -6.94 -11.07 -5.27
CA TYR A 382 -8.17 -10.29 -5.25
C TYR A 382 -8.14 -9.22 -4.16
#